data_AF-A0A182YIN2-F1
#
_entry.id   AF-A0A182YIN2-F1
#
_cell.length_a   1.000
_cell.length_b   1.000
_cell.length_c   1.000
_cell.angle_alpha   90.00
_cell.angle_beta   90.00
_cell.angle_gamma   90.00
#
_symmetry.space_group_name_H-M   'P 1'
#
loop_
_entity.id
_entity.type
_entity.pdbx_description
1 polymer ?
#
loop_
_entity_poly.entity_id
_entity_poly.type
_entity_poly.pdbx_seq_one_letter_code
_entity_poly.pdbx_strand_id
1 'polypeptide(L)' 'MASSNHRGIQIGSAWFQRKINLRPQHRGIHLVTEEILRQMPELGQFSVGLCHVQTIWGGIIVSGAR' A
#
# COMPACT_ATOMS: atom_id res chain seq x y z
N MET A 1 -5.28 20.07 -23.51
CA MET A 1 -6.15 19.66 -22.39
C MET A 1 -5.66 18.31 -21.89
N ALA A 2 -4.75 18.31 -20.91
CA ALA A 2 -4.19 17.08 -20.37
C ALA A 2 -5.26 16.41 -19.50
N SER A 3 -5.84 15.31 -19.98
CA SER A 3 -6.78 14.50 -19.21
C SER A 3 -6.02 13.86 -18.06
N SER A 4 -6.22 14.40 -16.87
CA SER A 4 -5.74 13.89 -15.59
C SER A 4 -6.07 12.39 -15.51
N ASN A 5 -5.05 11.55 -15.63
CA ASN A 5 -5.20 10.10 -15.55
C ASN A 5 -5.28 9.72 -14.07
N HIS A 6 -6.47 9.88 -13.49
CA HIS A 6 -6.79 9.36 -12.17
C HIS A 6 -6.85 7.84 -12.32
N ARG A 7 -5.71 7.15 -12.20
CA ARG A 7 -5.65 5.68 -12.14
C ARG A 7 -6.24 5.20 -10.82
N GLY A 8 -7.51 5.51 -10.60
CA GLY A 8 -8.35 4.90 -9.59
C GLY A 8 -8.48 3.44 -9.96
N ILE A 9 -7.93 2.61 -9.08
CA ILE A 9 -8.11 1.17 -8.93
C ILE A 9 -9.37 0.67 -9.67
N GLN A 10 -9.20 -0.09 -10.75
CA GLN A 10 -10.32 -0.63 -11.53
C GLN A 10 -10.99 -1.80 -10.79
N ILE A 11 -12.19 -1.56 -10.27
CA ILE A 11 -12.89 -2.38 -9.26
C ILE A 11 -13.21 -3.84 -9.69
N GLY A 12 -13.03 -4.23 -10.96
CA GLY A 12 -13.27 -5.61 -11.42
C GLY A 12 -12.07 -6.57 -11.35
N SER A 13 -10.84 -6.04 -11.36
CA SER A 13 -9.57 -6.79 -11.35
C SER A 13 -8.49 -5.95 -10.67
N ALA A 14 -8.88 -5.33 -9.55
CA ALA A 14 -8.13 -4.26 -8.93
C ALA A 14 -6.88 -4.80 -8.23
N TRP A 15 -5.78 -4.88 -8.97
CA TRP A 15 -4.44 -5.02 -8.41
C TRP A 15 -3.76 -3.66 -8.35
N PHE A 16 -3.16 -3.34 -7.21
CA PHE A 16 -2.32 -2.17 -7.06
C PHE A 16 -1.07 -2.50 -6.24
N GLN A 17 -0.01 -1.75 -6.48
CA GLN A 17 1.26 -1.89 -5.77
C GLN A 17 1.77 -0.52 -5.38
N ARG A 18 2.12 -0.36 -4.11
CA ARG A 18 2.66 0.87 -3.55
C ARG A 18 3.99 0.59 -2.86
N LYS A 19 5.00 1.40 -3.16
CA LYS A 19 6.20 1.51 -2.32
C LYS A 19 5.92 2.53 -1.22
N ILE A 20 6.09 2.10 0.04
CA ILE A 20 5.99 2.94 1.22
C ILE A 20 7.35 3.05 1.89
N ASN A 21 7.63 4.22 2.46
CA ASN A 21 8.85 4.45 3.22
C ASN A 21 8.51 4.30 4.70
N LEU A 22 9.13 3.34 5.36
CA LEU A 22 8.99 3.22 6.80
C LEU A 22 9.98 4.16 7.51
N ARG A 23 9.55 4.72 8.63
CA ARG A 23 10.44 5.43 9.54
C ARG A 23 11.55 4.48 10.01
N PRO A 24 12.83 4.91 9.97
CA PRO A 24 13.91 4.13 10.54
C PRO A 24 13.65 3.83 12.02
N GLN A 25 13.87 2.59 12.41
CA GLN A 25 13.72 2.14 13.80
C GLN A 25 14.99 1.41 14.25
N HIS A 26 15.29 1.47 15.55
CA HIS A 26 16.34 0.64 16.14
C HIS A 26 15.97 -0.86 16.03
N ARG A 27 16.95 -1.75 16.19
CA ARG A 27 16.70 -3.20 16.12
C ARG A 27 15.64 -3.62 17.14
N GLY A 28 14.61 -4.32 16.68
CA GLY A 28 13.49 -4.75 17.50
C GLY A 28 12.27 -5.10 16.67
N ILE A 29 11.14 -5.31 17.33
CA ILE A 29 9.83 -5.54 16.71
C ILE A 29 9.06 -4.23 16.73
N HIS A 30 8.55 -3.82 15.56
CA HIS A 30 7.85 -2.54 15.39
C HIS A 30 6.51 -2.77 14.73
N LEU A 31 5.44 -2.23 15.32
CA LEU A 31 4.13 -2.22 14.72
C LEU A 31 4.08 -1.13 13.66
N VAL A 32 3.74 -1.51 12.43
CA VAL A 32 3.75 -0.61 11.26
C VAL A 32 2.37 -0.39 10.64
N THR A 33 1.32 -0.95 11.25
CA THR A 33 -0.06 -0.92 10.70
C THR A 33 -0.55 0.50 10.40
N GLU A 34 -0.48 1.40 11.38
CA GLU A 34 -0.95 2.79 11.23
C GLU A 34 -0.16 3.55 10.16
N GLU A 35 1.15 3.31 10.09
CA GLU A 35 2.03 3.96 9.12
C GLU A 35 1.75 3.48 7.68
N ILE A 36 1.44 2.20 7.52
CA ILE A 36 0.98 1.62 6.26
C ILE A 36 -0.37 2.23 5.85
N LEU A 37 -1.38 2.22 6.75
CA LEU A 37 -2.73 2.70 6.46
C LEU A 37 -2.75 4.19 6.09
N ARG A 38 -1.94 5.01 6.77
CA ARG A 38 -1.79 6.44 6.46
C ARG A 38 -1.16 6.68 5.11
N GLN A 39 -0.15 5.88 4.74
CA GLN A 39 0.48 6.00 3.44
C GLN A 39 -0.38 5.40 2.34
N MET A 40 -1.29 4.46 2.64
CA MET A 40 -2.06 3.71 1.65
C MET A 40 -3.58 3.67 1.96
N PRO A 41 -4.26 4.84 1.95
CA PRO A 41 -5.68 4.94 2.28
C PRO A 41 -6.61 4.19 1.32
N GLU A 42 -6.16 3.89 0.09
CA GLU A 42 -6.89 3.11 -0.89
C GLU A 42 -7.21 1.68 -0.43
N LEU A 43 -6.50 1.14 0.57
CA LEU A 43 -6.88 -0.13 1.19
C LEU A 43 -8.32 -0.09 1.73
N GLY A 44 -8.77 1.06 2.21
CA GLY A 44 -10.14 1.25 2.70
C GLY A 44 -11.22 1.17 1.62
N GLN A 45 -10.86 1.15 0.33
CA GLN A 45 -11.81 0.99 -0.77
C GLN A 45 -12.19 -0.47 -1.03
N PHE A 46 -11.51 -1.42 -0.37
CA PHE A 46 -11.75 -2.84 -0.47
C PHE A 46 -12.45 -3.36 0.79
N SER A 47 -13.57 -4.06 0.61
CA SER A 47 -14.27 -4.72 1.72
C SER A 47 -13.61 -6.06 2.09
N VAL A 48 -13.13 -6.79 1.08
CA VAL A 48 -12.39 -8.05 1.18
C VAL A 48 -11.38 -8.07 0.04
N GLY A 49 -10.22 -8.69 0.26
CA GLY A 49 -9.17 -8.82 -0.74
C GLY A 49 -7.93 -9.51 -0.15
N LEU A 50 -6.85 -9.52 -0.92
CA LEU A 50 -5.57 -10.11 -0.51
C LEU A 50 -4.50 -9.02 -0.48
N CYS A 51 -3.71 -8.98 0.60
CA CYS A 51 -2.65 -8.00 0.80
C CYS A 51 -1.30 -8.70 0.97
N HIS A 52 -0.38 -8.44 0.05
CA HIS A 52 1.01 -8.87 0.13
C HIS A 52 1.87 -7.75 0.68
N VAL A 53 2.60 -8.03 1.75
CA VAL A 53 3.55 -7.09 2.37
C VAL A 53 4.95 -7.66 2.22
N GLN A 54 5.81 -6.94 1.50
CA GLN A 54 7.18 -7.33 1.24
C GLN A 54 8.15 -6.27 1.77
N THR A 55 9.04 -6.67 2.67
CA THR A 55 10.14 -5.82 3.13
C THR A 55 11.21 -5.72 2.07
N ILE A 56 11.63 -4.50 1.74
CA ILE A 56 12.75 -4.20 0.86
C ILE A 56 13.78 -3.35 1.62
N TRP A 57 14.96 -3.17 1.05
CA TRP A 57 15.98 -2.36 1.71
C TRP A 57 15.50 -0.90 1.85
N GLY A 58 15.31 -0.44 3.08
CA GLY A 58 14.85 0.90 3.41
C GLY A 58 13.34 1.17 3.25
N GLY A 59 12.50 0.16 3.02
CA GLY A 59 11.06 0.37 2.88
C GLY A 59 10.23 -0.91 2.80
N ILE A 60 8.94 -0.78 2.51
CA ILE A 60 8.03 -1.90 2.26
C ILE A 60 7.33 -1.67 0.93
N ILE A 61 7.12 -2.75 0.18
CA ILE A 61 6.17 -2.78 -0.92
C ILE A 61 4.91 -3.47 -0.39
N VAL A 62 3.77 -2.80 -0.54
CA VAL A 62 2.47 -3.41 -0.29
C VAL A 62 1.73 -3.52 -1.62
N SER A 63 1.26 -4.72 -1.92
CA SER A 63 0.45 -4.99 -3.10
C SER A 63 -0.88 -5.57 -2.68
N GLY A 64 -1.98 -5.03 -3.22
CA GLY A 64 -3.33 -5.47 -2.91
C GLY A 64 -4.04 -5.99 -4.16
N ALA A 65 -4.72 -7.13 -4.03
CA ALA A 65 -5.70 -7.62 -4.97
C ALA A 65 -7.11 -7.47 -4.38
N ARG A 66 -8.08 -7.12 -5.23
CA ARG A 66 -9.50 -7.38 -4.97
C ARG A 66 -9.86 -8.81 -5.31
#